data_AF-A0A800CMN3-F1
#
_entry.id   AF-A0A800CMN3-F1
#
_cell.length_a   1.000
_cell.length_b   1.000
_cell.length_c   1.000
_cell.angle_alpha   90.00
_cell.angle_beta   90.00
_cell.angle_gamma   90.00
#
_symmetry.space_group_name_H-M   'P 1'
#
loop_
_entity.id
_entity.type
_entity.pdbx_description
1 polymer ?
#
loop_
_entity_poly.entity_id
_entity_poly.type
_entity_poly.pdbx_seq_one_letter_code
_entity_poly.pdbx_strand_id
1 'polypeptide(L)'
;MDRIGSVRRRYRMAEGEIEDYQAALREFLNQRRGRRGNFQRKGLKLAQKCARLLGERFGARRVYLFGSLSKGLFWEGSDIDLAVEGMSLEQYLKALAELRVVDGIHLDVVHLDYCRPSFKERILKGEELKVLYDHDTER
;
A
#
# COMPACT_ATOMS: atom_id res chain seq x y z
N MET A 1 18.40 -2.84 -17.97
CA MET A 1 17.62 -2.67 -19.22
C MET A 1 17.05 -1.27 -19.24
N ASP A 2 17.51 -0.47 -20.21
CA ASP A 2 17.28 0.97 -20.22
C ASP A 2 15.88 1.31 -20.76
N ARG A 3 15.04 1.94 -19.93
CA ARG A 3 13.63 2.29 -20.29
C ARG A 3 13.55 3.26 -21.48
N ILE A 4 14.66 3.93 -21.78
CA ILE A 4 14.82 4.91 -22.85
C ILE A 4 14.66 4.25 -24.23
N GLY A 5 15.18 3.03 -24.41
CA GLY A 5 15.10 2.31 -25.68
C GLY A 5 13.68 1.83 -26.04
N SER A 6 12.80 1.72 -25.05
CA SER A 6 11.41 1.26 -25.22
C SER A 6 10.47 2.38 -25.69
N VAL A 7 10.64 3.61 -25.18
CA VAL A 7 9.78 4.75 -25.52
C VAL A 7 10.09 5.28 -26.92
N ARG A 8 11.38 5.36 -27.29
CA ARG A 8 11.85 5.87 -28.58
C ARG A 8 11.27 5.08 -29.77
N ARG A 9 11.13 3.77 -29.61
CA ARG A 9 10.61 2.85 -30.64
C ARG A 9 9.10 2.92 -30.83
N ARG A 10 8.36 3.38 -29.81
CA ARG A 10 6.89 3.33 -29.75
C ARG A 10 6.22 4.62 -30.21
N TYR A 11 6.90 5.76 -30.09
CA TYR A 11 6.28 7.08 -30.33
C TYR A 11 6.92 7.94 -31.43
N ARG A 12 8.04 7.52 -32.05
CA ARG A 12 8.69 8.20 -33.20
C ARG A 12 8.76 9.75 -33.03
N MET A 13 9.39 10.22 -31.95
CA MET A 13 9.50 11.66 -31.62
C MET A 13 10.87 12.22 -31.97
N ALA A 14 10.95 13.53 -32.26
CA ALA A 14 12.19 14.25 -32.54
C ALA A 14 13.05 14.46 -31.27
N GLU A 15 14.36 14.67 -31.41
CA GLU A 15 15.28 14.76 -30.26
C GLU A 15 14.92 15.89 -29.27
N GLY A 16 14.46 17.05 -29.75
CA GLY A 16 13.99 18.15 -28.90
C GLY A 16 12.67 17.86 -28.15
N GLU A 17 11.76 17.08 -28.75
CA GLU A 17 10.48 16.70 -28.11
C GLU A 17 10.68 15.69 -26.97
N ILE A 18 11.76 14.89 -27.04
CA ILE A 18 12.15 13.95 -25.99
C ILE A 18 12.71 14.69 -24.77
N GLU A 19 13.47 15.76 -24.98
CA GLU A 19 14.04 16.58 -23.91
C GLU A 19 12.94 17.37 -23.17
N ASP A 20 11.99 17.95 -23.90
CA ASP A 20 10.81 18.60 -23.32
C ASP A 20 9.90 17.61 -22.58
N TYR A 21 9.69 16.41 -23.13
CA TYR A 21 8.97 15.34 -22.44
C TYR A 21 9.70 14.90 -21.17
N GLN A 22 11.03 14.82 -21.18
CA GLN A 22 11.83 14.50 -20.00
C GLN A 22 11.76 15.59 -18.94
N ALA A 23 11.82 16.86 -19.33
CA ALA A 23 11.72 18.00 -18.43
C ALA A 23 10.33 18.05 -17.79
N ALA A 24 9.26 17.94 -18.58
CA ALA A 24 7.88 17.88 -18.10
C ALA A 24 7.62 16.66 -17.21
N LEU A 25 8.14 15.48 -17.57
CA LEU A 25 8.04 14.27 -16.74
C LEU A 25 8.81 14.43 -15.43
N ARG A 26 10.01 15.01 -15.46
CA ARG A 26 10.84 15.23 -14.27
C ARG A 26 10.20 16.26 -13.34
N GLU A 27 9.62 17.32 -13.90
CA GLU A 27 8.87 18.33 -13.16
C GLU A 27 7.57 17.76 -12.58
N PHE A 28 6.82 16.97 -13.35
CA PHE A 28 5.63 16.25 -12.88
C PHE A 28 5.97 15.25 -11.76
N LEU A 29 7.08 14.52 -11.87
CA LEU A 29 7.59 13.63 -10.82
C LEU A 29 8.08 14.40 -9.58
N ASN A 30 8.60 15.62 -9.74
CA ASN A 30 9.06 16.48 -8.65
C ASN A 30 7.90 17.21 -7.93
N GLN A 31 6.93 17.75 -8.65
CA GLN A 31 5.69 18.30 -8.05
C GLN A 31 4.90 17.22 -7.30
N ARG A 32 4.98 15.95 -7.76
CA ARG A 32 4.47 14.77 -7.03
C ARG A 32 5.17 14.49 -5.70
N ARG A 33 6.43 14.91 -5.49
CA ARG A 33 7.18 14.64 -4.24
C ARG A 33 6.72 15.47 -3.04
N GLY A 34 6.30 16.71 -3.24
CA GLY A 34 5.82 17.59 -2.15
C GLY A 34 4.45 17.17 -1.60
N ARG A 35 3.50 16.83 -2.49
CA ARG A 35 2.17 16.33 -2.10
C ARG A 35 2.24 14.94 -1.45
N ARG A 36 3.18 14.08 -1.90
CA ARG A 36 3.42 12.74 -1.35
C ARG A 36 3.61 12.72 0.16
N GLY A 37 4.34 13.67 0.74
CA GLY A 37 4.64 13.66 2.18
C GLY A 37 3.39 13.73 3.07
N ASN A 38 2.41 14.56 2.70
CA ASN A 38 1.17 14.70 3.47
C ASN A 38 0.25 13.49 3.30
N PHE A 39 0.08 12.98 2.08
CA PHE A 39 -0.70 11.77 1.83
C PHE A 39 -0.08 10.56 2.52
N GLN A 40 1.24 10.42 2.47
CA GLN A 40 1.98 9.35 3.15
C GLN A 40 1.71 9.38 4.66
N ARG A 41 1.80 10.55 5.31
CA ARG A 41 1.51 10.69 6.74
C ARG A 41 0.05 10.38 7.06
N LYS A 42 -0.89 10.85 6.25
CA LYS A 42 -2.33 10.57 6.42
C LYS A 42 -2.60 9.07 6.29
N GLY A 43 -2.08 8.44 5.24
CA GLY A 43 -2.22 7.01 5.00
C GLY A 43 -1.65 6.17 6.14
N LEU A 44 -0.45 6.50 6.65
CA LEU A 44 0.15 5.78 7.78
C LEU A 44 -0.68 5.88 9.05
N LYS A 45 -1.19 7.07 9.39
CA LYS A 45 -2.07 7.26 10.55
C LYS A 45 -3.36 6.44 10.41
N LEU A 46 -3.95 6.44 9.22
CA LEU A 46 -5.17 5.71 8.94
C LEU A 46 -4.92 4.19 9.00
N ALA A 47 -3.83 3.71 8.41
CA ALA A 47 -3.43 2.31 8.47
C ALA A 47 -3.23 1.83 9.91
N GLN A 48 -2.59 2.64 10.77
CA GLN A 48 -2.43 2.34 12.20
C GLN A 48 -3.78 2.28 12.93
N LYS A 49 -4.69 3.22 12.65
CA LYS A 49 -6.04 3.21 13.22
C LYS A 49 -6.82 1.96 12.80
N CYS A 50 -6.79 1.63 11.52
CA CYS A 50 -7.44 0.43 10.99
C CYS A 50 -6.82 -0.85 11.57
N ALA A 51 -5.50 -0.91 11.70
CA ALA A 51 -4.81 -2.06 12.27
C ALA A 51 -5.22 -2.34 13.72
N ARG A 52 -5.26 -1.30 14.57
CA ARG A 52 -5.78 -1.45 15.95
C ARG A 52 -7.22 -1.91 15.97
N LEU A 53 -8.06 -1.33 15.11
CA LEU A 53 -9.47 -1.68 15.05
C LEU A 53 -9.69 -3.13 14.59
N LEU A 54 -8.89 -3.62 13.64
CA LEU A 54 -8.86 -5.02 13.23
C LEU A 54 -8.41 -5.96 14.37
N GLY A 55 -7.45 -5.53 15.18
CA GLY A 55 -7.04 -6.27 16.38
C GLY A 55 -8.11 -6.30 17.46
N GLU A 56 -8.49 -5.14 17.97
CA GLU A 56 -9.33 -4.97 19.15
C GLU A 56 -10.80 -5.37 18.91
N ARG A 57 -11.38 -5.01 17.76
CA ARG A 57 -12.81 -5.27 17.48
C ARG A 57 -13.04 -6.57 16.72
N PHE A 58 -12.14 -6.91 15.81
CA PHE A 58 -12.30 -8.07 14.92
C PHE A 58 -11.42 -9.27 15.31
N GLY A 59 -10.57 -9.12 16.34
CA GLY A 59 -9.79 -10.22 16.90
C GLY A 59 -8.61 -10.65 16.03
N ALA A 60 -8.04 -9.75 15.22
CA ALA A 60 -6.77 -10.05 14.55
C ALA A 60 -5.68 -10.24 15.61
N ARG A 61 -4.91 -11.33 15.54
CA ARG A 61 -3.73 -11.49 16.41
C ARG A 61 -2.62 -10.56 15.97
N ARG A 62 -2.38 -10.45 14.65
CA ARG A 62 -1.38 -9.54 14.08
C ARG A 62 -1.90 -8.86 12.84
N VAL A 63 -1.49 -7.61 12.66
CA VAL A 63 -1.79 -6.82 11.46
C VAL A 63 -0.52 -6.21 10.91
N TYR A 64 -0.32 -6.40 9.62
CA TYR A 64 0.85 -5.95 8.88
C TYR A 64 0.43 -4.94 7.82
N LEU A 65 1.25 -3.89 7.65
CA LEU A 65 1.18 -3.00 6.51
C LEU A 65 2.14 -3.47 5.43
N PHE A 66 1.66 -3.57 4.20
CA PHE A 66 2.48 -3.83 3.03
C PHE A 66 2.11 -2.87 1.89
N GLY A 67 2.63 -3.14 0.68
CA GLY A 67 2.23 -2.42 -0.52
C GLY A 67 2.80 -1.01 -0.65
N SER A 68 2.08 -0.14 -1.36
CA SER A 68 2.59 1.18 -1.76
C SER A 68 2.86 2.09 -0.56
N LEU A 69 2.02 2.00 0.46
CA LEU A 69 2.13 2.80 1.68
C LEU A 69 3.35 2.40 2.52
N SER A 70 3.71 1.11 2.59
CA SER A 70 4.92 0.72 3.34
C SER A 70 6.21 1.23 2.68
N LYS A 71 6.19 1.38 1.34
CA LYS A 71 7.31 1.82 0.48
C LYS A 71 7.50 3.33 0.38
N GLY A 72 6.65 4.14 1.01
CA GLY A 72 6.70 5.60 0.81
C GLY A 72 6.18 6.06 -0.56
N LEU A 73 5.48 5.18 -1.27
CA LEU A 73 4.94 5.41 -2.60
C LEU A 73 3.43 5.66 -2.56
N PHE A 74 2.87 6.17 -1.46
CA PHE A 74 1.43 6.43 -1.37
C PHE A 74 1.03 7.74 -2.05
N TRP A 75 -0.08 7.76 -2.80
CA TRP A 75 -0.63 8.95 -3.44
C TRP A 75 -2.15 9.00 -3.36
N GLU A 76 -2.73 10.08 -3.88
CA GLU A 76 -4.17 10.28 -3.93
C GLU A 76 -4.86 9.22 -4.82
N GLY A 77 -5.76 8.44 -4.24
CA GLY A 77 -6.39 7.29 -4.90
C GLY A 77 -5.58 5.99 -4.78
N SER A 78 -4.50 5.95 -4.00
CA SER A 78 -3.89 4.69 -3.56
C SER A 78 -4.74 4.03 -2.47
N ASP A 79 -4.79 2.71 -2.50
CA ASP A 79 -5.43 1.89 -1.47
C ASP A 79 -4.44 1.60 -0.33
N ILE A 80 -4.97 1.35 0.86
CA ILE A 80 -4.17 0.90 2.01
C ILE A 80 -4.22 -0.62 2.06
N ASP A 81 -3.05 -1.25 1.90
CA ASP A 81 -2.92 -2.71 1.93
C ASP A 81 -2.53 -3.21 3.33
N LEU A 82 -3.45 -3.91 4.01
CA LEU A 82 -3.23 -4.55 5.30
C LEU A 82 -3.31 -6.08 5.19
N ALA A 83 -2.46 -6.79 5.92
CA ALA A 83 -2.50 -8.23 6.05
C ALA A 83 -2.83 -8.60 7.49
N VAL A 84 -3.73 -9.56 7.71
CA VAL A 84 -4.14 -10.01 9.05
C VAL A 84 -3.79 -11.48 9.27
N GLU A 85 -3.36 -11.82 10.48
CA GLU A 85 -3.09 -13.19 10.93
C GLU A 85 -3.84 -13.47 12.23
N GLY A 86 -4.34 -14.70 12.38
CA GLY A 86 -5.04 -15.16 13.58
C GLY A 86 -6.44 -14.59 13.76
N MET A 87 -7.07 -14.12 12.68
CA MET A 87 -8.47 -13.68 12.66
C MET A 87 -9.38 -14.84 12.24
N SER A 88 -10.65 -14.87 12.68
CA SER A 88 -11.63 -15.82 12.15
C SER A 88 -12.20 -15.34 10.82
N LEU A 89 -12.57 -16.28 9.94
CA LEU A 89 -13.15 -15.94 8.64
C LEU A 89 -14.43 -15.09 8.75
N GLU A 90 -15.27 -15.34 9.76
CA GLU A 90 -16.48 -14.56 10.01
C GLU A 90 -16.16 -13.10 10.34
N GLN A 91 -15.20 -12.86 11.24
CA GLN A 91 -14.78 -11.51 11.61
C GLN A 91 -14.09 -10.80 10.46
N TYR A 92 -13.33 -11.53 9.65
CA TYR A 92 -12.73 -10.99 8.43
C TYR A 92 -13.77 -10.51 7.42
N LEU A 93 -14.82 -11.30 7.16
CA LEU A 93 -15.90 -10.88 6.26
C LEU A 93 -16.65 -9.65 6.79
N LYS A 94 -16.89 -9.59 8.11
CA LYS A 94 -17.47 -8.41 8.77
C LYS A 94 -16.56 -7.18 8.62
N ALA A 95 -15.26 -7.34 8.86
CA ALA A 95 -14.28 -6.28 8.71
C ALA A 95 -14.22 -5.75 7.27
N LEU A 96 -14.25 -6.62 6.26
CA LEU A 96 -14.30 -6.21 4.84
C LEU A 96 -15.57 -5.42 4.51
N ALA A 97 -16.71 -5.79 5.10
CA ALA A 97 -17.97 -5.06 4.90
C ALA A 97 -17.95 -3.68 5.58
N GLU A 98 -17.42 -3.60 6.80
CA GLU A 98 -17.43 -2.36 7.59
C GLU A 98 -16.31 -1.38 7.20
N LEU A 99 -15.12 -1.86 6.84
CA LEU A 99 -13.91 -1.05 6.67
C LEU A 99 -13.49 -0.83 5.22
N ARG A 100 -14.35 -1.18 4.25
CA ARG A 100 -14.05 -1.10 2.82
C ARG A 100 -13.50 0.27 2.37
N VAL A 101 -14.03 1.35 2.94
CA VAL A 101 -13.58 2.73 2.71
C VAL A 101 -13.53 3.46 4.04
N VAL A 102 -12.37 3.99 4.40
CA VAL A 102 -12.17 4.76 5.63
C VAL A 102 -11.58 6.12 5.28
N ASP A 103 -12.19 7.21 5.74
CA ASP A 103 -11.78 8.59 5.44
C ASP A 103 -11.57 8.87 3.94
N GLY A 104 -12.38 8.23 3.09
CA GLY A 104 -12.35 8.34 1.63
C GLY A 104 -11.25 7.52 0.93
N ILE A 105 -10.56 6.64 1.65
CA ILE A 105 -9.48 5.79 1.14
C ILE A 105 -9.94 4.34 1.20
N HIS A 106 -9.72 3.58 0.13
CA HIS A 106 -10.02 2.15 0.10
C HIS A 106 -9.03 1.37 0.97
N LEU A 107 -9.56 0.37 1.68
CA LEU A 107 -8.78 -0.56 2.47
C LEU A 107 -8.83 -1.94 1.80
N ASP A 108 -7.68 -2.47 1.41
CA ASP A 108 -7.53 -3.86 1.00
C ASP A 108 -6.98 -4.67 2.18
N VAL A 109 -7.73 -5.67 2.63
CA VAL A 109 -7.35 -6.51 3.76
C VAL A 109 -7.15 -7.93 3.25
N VAL A 110 -5.96 -8.48 3.45
CA VAL A 110 -5.60 -9.85 3.07
C VAL A 110 -5.53 -10.73 4.30
N HIS A 111 -6.28 -11.82 4.31
CA HIS A 111 -6.17 -12.84 5.36
C HIS A 111 -5.00 -13.79 5.12
N LEU A 112 -3.96 -13.74 5.94
CA LEU A 112 -2.74 -14.54 5.76
C LEU A 112 -2.95 -16.04 6.01
N ASP A 113 -3.91 -16.42 6.84
CA ASP A 113 -4.19 -17.85 7.10
C ASP A 113 -4.96 -18.56 5.97
N TYR A 114 -5.66 -17.79 5.12
CA TYR A 114 -6.47 -18.33 4.02
C TYR A 114 -5.95 -17.95 2.63
N CYS A 115 -4.88 -17.15 2.54
CA CYS A 115 -4.30 -16.79 1.26
C CYS A 115 -3.39 -17.89 0.70
N ARG A 116 -3.13 -17.84 -0.60
CA ARG A 116 -2.22 -18.80 -1.26
C ARG A 116 -0.83 -18.77 -0.60
N PRO A 117 -0.19 -19.92 -0.30
CA PRO A 117 1.11 -19.95 0.36
C PRO A 117 2.18 -19.11 -0.33
N SER A 118 2.25 -19.14 -1.66
CA SER A 118 3.18 -18.31 -2.44
C SER A 118 2.94 -16.80 -2.29
N PHE A 119 1.68 -16.39 -2.08
CA PHE A 119 1.34 -15.01 -1.81
C PHE A 119 1.65 -14.60 -0.37
N LYS A 120 1.34 -15.47 0.60
CA LYS A 120 1.74 -15.31 2.01
C LYS A 120 3.25 -15.10 2.11
N GLU A 121 4.03 -15.98 1.50
CA GLU A 121 5.49 -15.87 1.47
C GLU A 121 5.97 -14.57 0.83
N ARG A 122 5.35 -14.13 -0.27
CA ARG A 122 5.73 -12.86 -0.91
C ARG A 122 5.49 -11.66 0.01
N ILE A 123 4.40 -11.65 0.77
CA ILE A 123 4.11 -10.59 1.75
C ILE A 123 5.10 -10.67 2.91
N LEU A 124 5.29 -11.87 3.48
CA LEU A 124 6.13 -12.09 4.67
C LEU A 124 7.64 -11.93 4.42
N LYS A 125 8.13 -12.31 3.24
CA LYS A 125 9.53 -12.16 2.84
C LYS A 125 9.84 -10.79 2.25
N GLY A 126 8.83 -9.95 2.05
CA GLY A 126 9.05 -8.60 1.55
C GLY A 126 9.85 -7.80 2.58
N GLU A 127 10.95 -7.18 2.16
CA GLU A 127 11.83 -6.33 3.00
C GLU A 127 11.13 -5.10 3.61
N GLU A 128 9.83 -4.93 3.35
CA GLU A 128 9.05 -3.72 3.59
C GLU A 128 7.74 -4.00 4.33
N LEU A 129 7.58 -5.20 4.92
CA LEU A 129 6.47 -5.53 5.81
C LEU A 129 6.64 -4.80 7.15
N LYS A 130 5.62 -4.07 7.59
CA LYS A 130 5.63 -3.39 8.89
C LYS A 130 4.54 -3.93 9.78
N VAL A 131 4.90 -4.41 10.97
CA VAL A 131 3.91 -4.77 12.00
C VAL A 131 3.27 -3.48 12.50
N LEU A 132 1.94 -3.38 12.39
CA LEU A 132 1.17 -2.25 12.89
C LEU A 132 0.37 -2.58 14.16
N TYR A 133 0.06 -3.87 14.35
CA TYR A 133 -0.61 -4.38 15.54
C TYR A 133 -0.11 -5.80 15.80
N ASP A 134 0.15 -6.11 17.07
CA ASP A 134 0.50 -7.45 17.51
C ASP A 134 0.02 -7.65 18.95
N HIS A 135 -0.98 -8.50 19.10
CA HIS A 135 -1.59 -8.83 20.38
C HIS A 135 -0.60 -9.50 21.35
N ASP A 136 0.47 -10.12 20.83
CA ASP A 136 1.45 -10.84 21.66
C ASP A 136 2.49 -9.89 22.31
N THR A 137 2.64 -8.66 21.83
CA THR A 137 3.62 -7.67 22.36
C THR A 137 3.00 -6.58 23.24
N GLU A 138 1.67 -6.49 23.33
CA GLU A 138 0.95 -5.55 24.20
C GLU A 138 0.57 -6.16 25.58
N ARG A 139 1.19 -7.29 25.97
CA ARG A 139 1.01 -8.00 27.24
C ARG A 139 2.32 -8.11 28.02
#